data_AF-A0A940MRB1-F1
#
_entry.id   AF-A0A940MRB1-F1
#
_cell.length_a   1.000
_cell.length_b   1.000
_cell.length_c   1.000
_cell.angle_alpha   90.00
_cell.angle_beta   90.00
_cell.angle_gamma   90.00
#
_symmetry.space_group_name_H-M   'P 1'
#
loop_
_entity.id
_entity.type
_entity.pdbx_description
1 polymer ?
#
loop_
_entity_poly.entity_id
_entity_poly.type
_entity_poly.pdbx_seq_one_letter_code
_entity_poly.pdbx_strand_id
1 'polypeptide(L)'
;MTGPLRAIVFSDRHRHRAERLAGSIWISAAGEGDVASLWFYCPCGCGSLARITVGHAHKPKQSGPSWRWNGSRTETSLEPSVKNQGAPPCPGWHGWLRNGYWEAC
;
A
#
# COMPACT_ATOMS: atom_id res chain seq x y z
N MET A 1 5.05 -20.84 5.48
CA MET A 1 5.17 -19.42 5.10
C MET A 1 4.68 -19.30 3.67
N THR A 2 3.54 -18.64 3.46
CA THR A 2 3.07 -18.25 2.12
C THR A 2 4.08 -17.25 1.56
N GLY A 3 4.54 -17.47 0.33
CA GLY A 3 5.53 -16.60 -0.33
C GLY A 3 5.04 -15.16 -0.52
N PRO A 4 5.85 -14.30 -1.17
CA PRO A 4 5.49 -12.90 -1.40
C PRO A 4 4.12 -12.77 -2.09
N LEU A 5 3.27 -11.87 -1.59
CA LEU A 5 1.90 -11.69 -2.08
C LEU A 5 1.86 -10.60 -3.16
N ARG A 6 1.48 -10.94 -4.39
CA ARG A 6 1.31 -9.95 -5.46
C ARG A 6 0.19 -8.97 -5.12
N ALA A 7 0.49 -7.67 -5.19
CA ALA A 7 -0.50 -6.61 -5.06
C ALA A 7 -1.39 -6.56 -6.32
N ILE A 8 -2.69 -6.75 -6.14
CA ILE A 8 -3.70 -6.50 -7.19
C ILE A 8 -4.03 -5.02 -7.19
N VAL A 9 -3.89 -4.36 -8.33
CA VAL A 9 -4.08 -2.91 -8.45
C VAL A 9 -5.43 -2.61 -9.05
N PHE A 10 -6.21 -1.82 -8.31
CA PHE A 10 -7.51 -1.34 -8.75
C PHE A 10 -7.40 0.08 -9.29
N SER A 11 -8.01 0.34 -10.45
CA SER A 11 -8.21 1.70 -10.98
C SER A 11 -9.42 2.39 -10.32
N ASP A 12 -10.44 1.61 -9.97
CA ASP A 12 -11.65 2.07 -9.31
C ASP A 12 -11.61 1.81 -7.80
N ARG A 13 -11.68 2.89 -7.02
CA ARG A 13 -11.71 2.85 -5.55
C ARG A 13 -12.95 2.15 -4.99
N HIS A 14 -14.11 2.27 -5.64
CA HIS A 14 -15.34 1.62 -5.19
C HIS A 14 -15.23 0.10 -5.33
N ARG A 15 -14.69 -0.39 -6.46
CA ARG A 15 -14.39 -1.81 -6.64
C ARG A 15 -13.35 -2.32 -5.66
N HIS A 16 -12.26 -1.58 -5.44
CA HIS A 16 -11.25 -1.93 -4.43
C HIS A 16 -11.88 -2.17 -3.06
N ARG A 17 -12.77 -1.28 -2.64
CA ARG A 17 -13.49 -1.38 -1.36
C ARG A 17 -14.50 -2.53 -1.31
N ALA A 18 -15.12 -2.88 -2.43
CA ALA A 18 -16.09 -3.96 -2.51
C ALA A 18 -15.41 -5.34 -2.46
N GLU A 19 -14.28 -5.51 -3.17
CA GLU A 19 -13.61 -6.81 -3.31
C GLU A 19 -12.71 -7.18 -2.14
N ARG A 20 -12.09 -6.19 -1.46
CA ARG A 20 -11.35 -6.39 -0.19
C ARG A 20 -10.24 -7.45 -0.24
N LEU A 21 -9.64 -7.69 -1.40
CA LEU A 21 -8.63 -8.73 -1.60
C LEU A 21 -7.37 -8.42 -0.79
N ALA A 22 -6.80 -9.43 -0.13
CA ALA A 22 -5.57 -9.28 0.66
C ALA A 22 -4.44 -8.66 -0.19
N GLY A 23 -3.77 -7.64 0.34
CA GLY A 23 -2.68 -6.96 -0.35
C GLY A 23 -3.10 -6.14 -1.58
N SER A 24 -4.38 -6.07 -1.93
CA SER A 24 -4.82 -5.23 -3.04
C SER A 24 -4.63 -3.75 -2.73
N ILE A 25 -4.33 -2.96 -3.75
CA ILE A 25 -4.05 -1.54 -3.63
C ILE A 25 -4.89 -0.69 -4.57
N TRP A 26 -5.11 0.56 -4.16
CA TRP A 26 -5.58 1.65 -5.01
C TRP A 26 -4.70 2.87 -4.74
N ILE A 27 -4.31 3.58 -5.80
CA ILE A 27 -3.50 4.81 -5.72
C ILE A 27 -4.28 5.93 -6.39
N SER A 28 -4.47 7.05 -5.70
CA SER A 28 -5.10 8.23 -6.31
C SER A 28 -4.30 8.75 -7.51
N ALA A 29 -4.96 9.48 -8.41
CA ALA A 29 -4.25 10.18 -9.48
C ALA A 29 -3.23 11.17 -8.87
N ALA A 30 -2.02 11.20 -9.43
CA ALA A 30 -0.92 12.08 -9.07
C ALA A 30 0.08 12.11 -10.23
N GLY A 31 0.61 13.30 -10.54
CA GLY A 31 1.74 13.48 -11.44
C GLY A 31 3.08 13.17 -10.76
N GLU A 32 4.18 13.30 -11.49
CA GLU A 32 5.52 13.24 -10.89
C GLU A 32 5.73 14.43 -9.95
N GLY A 33 6.32 14.20 -8.78
CA GLY A 33 6.49 15.24 -7.75
C GLY A 33 5.24 15.49 -6.90
N ASP A 34 4.08 14.93 -7.26
CA ASP A 34 2.85 15.08 -6.49
C ASP A 34 2.74 14.09 -5.32
N VAL A 35 1.88 14.44 -4.36
CA VAL A 35 1.48 13.58 -3.25
C VAL A 35 0.19 12.83 -3.61
N ALA A 36 0.13 11.55 -3.27
CA ALA A 36 -1.01 10.66 -3.49
C ALA A 36 -1.45 9.97 -2.19
N SER A 37 -2.69 9.47 -2.20
CA SER A 37 -3.16 8.49 -1.24
C SER A 37 -3.00 7.09 -1.81
N LEU A 38 -2.37 6.19 -1.06
CA LEU A 38 -2.38 4.75 -1.35
C LEU A 38 -3.23 4.04 -0.30
N TRP A 39 -4.22 3.30 -0.78
CA TRP A 39 -5.11 2.49 0.04
C TRP A 39 -4.72 1.03 -0.17
N PHE A 40 -4.67 0.24 0.90
CA PHE A 40 -4.41 -1.19 0.78
C PHE A 40 -5.17 -2.01 1.80
N TYR A 41 -5.60 -3.19 1.40
CA TYR A 41 -6.10 -4.20 2.33
C TYR A 41 -4.92 -4.99 2.90
N CYS A 42 -4.96 -5.25 4.21
CA CYS A 42 -3.83 -5.83 4.92
C CYS A 42 -3.35 -7.14 4.26
N PRO A 43 -2.04 -7.27 3.94
CA PRO A 43 -1.52 -8.46 3.28
C PRO A 43 -1.66 -9.74 4.10
N CYS A 44 -1.88 -9.66 5.42
CA CYS A 44 -2.14 -10.84 6.24
C CYS A 44 -3.52 -11.48 6.00
N GLY A 45 -4.41 -10.83 5.24
CA GLY A 45 -5.73 -11.37 4.90
C GLY A 45 -6.84 -11.05 5.90
N CYS A 46 -6.58 -10.28 6.95
CA CYS A 46 -7.59 -9.92 7.96
C CYS A 46 -8.70 -8.97 7.46
N GLY A 47 -8.58 -8.46 6.23
CA GLY A 47 -9.57 -7.56 5.61
C GLY A 47 -9.59 -6.13 6.15
N SER A 48 -8.59 -5.75 6.97
CA SER A 48 -8.39 -4.38 7.45
C SER A 48 -7.90 -3.47 6.32
N LEU A 49 -8.53 -2.31 6.15
CA LEU A 49 -8.17 -1.31 5.15
C LEU A 49 -7.28 -0.25 5.81
N ALA A 50 -6.11 0.00 5.22
CA ALA A 50 -5.21 1.06 5.60
C ALA A 50 -5.13 2.12 4.49
N ARG A 51 -4.96 3.38 4.89
CA ARG A 51 -4.71 4.52 4.00
C ARG A 51 -3.40 5.20 4.42
N ILE A 52 -2.48 5.33 3.48
CA ILE A 52 -1.18 5.96 3.69
C ILE A 52 -0.94 7.10 2.68
N THR A 53 -0.07 8.04 3.06
CA THR A 53 0.38 9.12 2.18
C THR A 53 1.65 8.70 1.46
N VAL A 54 1.67 8.81 0.13
CA VAL A 54 2.84 8.50 -0.69
C VAL A 54 3.19 9.69 -1.58
N GLY A 55 4.47 9.89 -1.92
CA GLY A 55 4.91 10.88 -2.91
C GLY A 55 5.45 10.18 -4.15
N HIS A 56 5.14 10.69 -5.34
CA HIS A 56 5.68 10.15 -6.59
C HIS A 56 7.15 10.58 -6.74
N ALA A 57 8.04 9.58 -6.77
CA ALA A 57 9.49 9.70 -6.88
C ALA A 57 10.19 10.40 -5.70
N HIS A 58 9.45 10.86 -4.70
CA HIS A 58 9.96 11.52 -3.51
C HIS A 58 9.21 11.04 -2.25
N LYS A 59 9.83 11.17 -1.08
CA LYS A 59 9.15 10.97 0.21
C LYS A 59 8.56 12.31 0.68
N PRO A 60 7.24 12.47 0.86
CA PRO A 60 6.64 13.72 1.32
C PRO A 60 7.18 14.15 2.69
N LYS A 61 7.57 15.41 2.84
CA LYS A 61 7.98 16.01 4.11
C LYS A 61 6.74 16.52 4.84
N GLN A 62 6.25 15.76 5.83
CA GLN A 62 5.06 16.09 6.60
C GLN A 62 5.19 15.61 8.05
N SER A 63 4.29 16.06 8.94
CA SER A 63 4.30 15.69 10.36
C SER A 63 3.91 14.22 10.64
N GLY A 64 3.27 13.55 9.68
CA GLY A 64 2.87 12.14 9.77
C GLY A 64 3.73 11.18 8.95
N PRO A 65 3.54 9.86 9.12
CA PRO A 65 4.25 8.87 8.30
C PRO A 65 3.90 9.02 6.83
N SER A 66 4.92 8.91 5.98
CA SER A 66 4.82 9.03 4.53
C SER A 66 5.83 8.10 3.85
N TRP A 67 5.56 7.78 2.59
CA TRP A 67 6.40 6.89 1.80
C TRP A 67 6.76 7.50 0.46
N ARG A 68 7.92 7.15 -0.06
CA ARG A 68 8.27 7.34 -1.46
C ARG A 68 7.64 6.21 -2.26
N TRP A 69 6.86 6.56 -3.28
CA TRP A 69 6.36 5.66 -4.30
C TRP A 69 7.17 5.84 -5.58
N ASN A 70 7.53 4.73 -6.23
CA ASN A 70 8.32 4.75 -7.46
C ASN A 70 7.57 5.22 -8.72
N GLY A 71 6.28 5.55 -8.63
CA GLY A 71 5.47 5.98 -9.78
C GLY A 71 4.83 4.84 -10.58
N SER A 72 5.25 3.60 -10.35
CA SER A 72 4.68 2.44 -11.05
C SER A 72 3.41 1.95 -10.38
N ARG A 73 2.36 1.74 -11.19
CA ARG A 73 1.12 1.09 -10.74
C ARG A 73 1.17 -0.43 -10.85
N THR A 74 2.01 -1.00 -11.71
CA THR A 74 2.09 -2.46 -11.93
C THR A 74 3.20 -3.12 -11.10
N GLU A 75 4.28 -2.38 -10.90
CA GLU A 75 5.47 -2.75 -10.12
C GLU A 75 5.62 -1.75 -8.97
N THR A 76 4.53 -1.51 -8.25
CA THR A 76 4.52 -0.55 -7.16
C THR A 76 5.57 -0.93 -6.13
N SER A 77 6.41 0.06 -5.79
CA SER A 77 7.40 -0.04 -4.73
C SER A 77 7.24 1.13 -3.77
N LEU A 78 7.37 0.85 -2.47
CA LEU A 78 7.33 1.83 -1.39
C LEU A 78 8.60 1.79 -0.55
N GLU A 79 9.08 2.97 -0.17
CA GLU A 79 10.20 3.16 0.74
C GLU A 79 9.84 4.23 1.78
N PRO A 80 10.01 3.98 3.10
CA PRO A 80 10.55 2.77 3.74
C PRO A 80 9.54 1.60 3.79
N SER A 81 9.78 0.60 4.65
CA SER A 81 8.80 -0.46 4.95
C SER A 81 7.48 0.11 5.49
N VAL A 82 6.40 -0.66 5.33
CA VAL A 82 5.05 -0.32 5.77
C VAL A 82 4.72 -1.13 7.02
N LYS A 83 4.40 -0.44 8.11
CA LYS A 83 3.86 -1.05 9.33
C LYS A 83 2.38 -0.72 9.43
N ASN A 84 1.53 -1.72 9.23
CA ASN A 84 0.12 -1.64 9.55
C ASN A 84 -0.10 -2.18 10.95
N GLN A 85 -0.11 -1.28 11.96
CA GLN A 85 -0.39 -1.68 13.34
C GLN A 85 -1.78 -2.32 13.47
N GLY A 86 -2.72 -1.96 12.59
CA GLY A 86 -4.05 -2.55 12.54
C GLY A 86 -4.94 -2.13 13.71
N ALA A 87 -6.21 -1.88 13.43
CA ALA A 87 -7.26 -2.09 14.41
C ALA A 87 -7.69 -3.57 14.34
N PRO A 88 -8.26 -4.15 15.42
CA PRO A 88 -8.83 -5.50 15.38
C PRO A 88 -9.75 -5.66 14.15
N PRO A 89 -9.65 -6.77 13.38
CA PRO A 89 -9.00 -8.05 13.70
C PRO A 89 -7.54 -8.19 13.20
N CYS A 90 -6.85 -7.10 12.85
CA CYS A 90 -5.50 -7.20 12.33
C CYS A 90 -4.47 -7.50 13.44
N PRO A 91 -3.64 -8.57 13.33
CA PRO A 91 -2.63 -8.92 14.34
C PRO A 91 -1.39 -7.99 14.31
N GLY A 92 -1.40 -6.96 13.48
CA GLY A 92 -0.23 -6.20 13.09
C GLY A 92 0.48 -6.86 11.91
N TRP A 93 0.77 -6.08 10.87
CA TRP A 93 1.56 -6.51 9.72
C TRP A 93 2.71 -5.53 9.48
N HIS A 94 3.90 -6.04 9.17
CA HIS A 94 5.06 -5.23 8.85
C HIS A 94 5.87 -5.88 7.73
N GLY A 95 6.21 -5.08 6.72
CA GLY A 95 6.92 -5.57 5.55
C GLY A 95 7.12 -4.51 4.49
N TRP A 96 7.45 -4.93 3.28
CA TRP A 96 7.72 -4.08 2.13
C TRP A 96 6.71 -4.30 1.02
N LEU A 97 6.42 -3.26 0.25
CA LEU A 97 5.83 -3.38 -1.08
C LEU A 97 6.95 -3.10 -2.07
N ARG A 98 7.40 -4.10 -2.82
CA ARG A 98 8.54 -4.01 -3.75
C ARG A 98 8.20 -4.74 -5.04
N ASN A 99 8.40 -4.07 -6.16
CA ASN A 99 8.18 -4.63 -7.50
C ASN A 99 6.77 -5.24 -7.65
N GLY A 100 5.78 -4.65 -6.96
CA GLY A 100 4.40 -5.13 -6.93
C GLY A 100 4.13 -6.29 -5.95
N TYR A 101 5.05 -6.69 -5.08
CA TYR A 101 4.87 -7.75 -4.10
C TYR A 101 4.96 -7.25 -2.66
N TRP A 102 4.07 -7.75 -1.81
CA TRP A 102 4.15 -7.62 -0.37
C TRP A 102 5.06 -8.70 0.20
N GLU A 103 6.12 -8.27 0.87
CA GLU A 103 7.15 -9.11 1.50
C GLU A 103 7.13 -8.84 3.00
N ALA A 104 6.83 -9.84 3.83
CA ALA A 104 6.92 -9.71 5.28
C ALA A 104 8.39 -9.51 5.72
N CYS A 105 8.58 -8.77 6.82
CA CYS A 105 9.89 -8.64 7.47
C CYS A 105 10.33 -9.94 8.15
#